data_AF-A0A9E3U543-F1
#
_entry.id   AF-A0A9E3U543-F1
#
_cell.length_a   1.000
_cell.length_b   1.000
_cell.length_c   1.000
_cell.angle_alpha   90.00
_cell.angle_beta   90.00
_cell.angle_gamma   90.00
#
_symmetry.space_group_name_H-M   'P 1'
#
loop_
_entity.id
_entity.type
_entity.pdbx_description
1 polymer ?
#
loop_
_entity_poly.entity_id
_entity_poly.type
_entity_poly.pdbx_seq_one_letter_code
_entity_poly.pdbx_strand_id
1 'polypeptide(L)'
;MQRRSFAIALLSFAVAAGGTLAIGVADAEAADTSLKDMMKKMGAVAAGDDAKALAPLFVATKGKSRGDAELAGWDAIAEKGRVAAEAGDLAGAKATCGECHKAYRDKFKAKYGSKAP
;
A
#
# COMPACT_ATOMS: atom_id res chain seq x y z
N MET A 1 52.63 -1.62 -51.16
CA MET A 1 53.73 -1.48 -50.17
C MET A 1 53.45 -0.20 -49.39
N GLN A 2 52.77 -0.20 -48.24
CA GLN A 2 53.19 -0.69 -46.91
C GLN A 2 54.26 0.20 -46.26
N ARG A 3 53.86 1.01 -45.26
CA ARG A 3 54.49 1.25 -43.93
C ARG A 3 53.87 2.51 -43.31
N ARG A 4 53.00 2.37 -42.29
CA ARG A 4 53.31 2.23 -40.85
C ARG A 4 53.70 3.56 -40.22
N SER A 5 52.82 4.09 -39.37
CA SER A 5 53.10 4.47 -37.97
C SER A 5 51.81 4.98 -37.32
N PHE A 6 51.08 4.03 -36.72
CA PHE A 6 50.01 4.32 -35.77
C PHE A 6 50.66 4.80 -34.47
N ALA A 7 50.52 6.09 -34.17
CA ALA A 7 50.79 6.62 -32.83
C ALA A 7 49.53 6.44 -31.98
N ILE A 8 49.68 5.58 -30.98
CA ILE A 8 48.73 5.27 -29.93
C ILE A 8 48.54 6.53 -29.08
N ALA A 9 47.33 7.08 -29.05
CA ALA A 9 46.89 8.00 -28.01
C ALA A 9 45.74 7.35 -27.24
N LEU A 10 46.13 6.88 -26.05
CA LEU A 10 45.34 6.43 -24.91
C LEU A 10 44.00 7.16 -24.76
N LEU A 11 42.88 6.43 -24.63
CA LEU A 11 42.20 6.18 -23.34
C LEU A 11 41.86 7.51 -22.62
N SER A 12 40.61 7.90 -22.39
CA SER A 12 39.46 7.11 -21.96
C SER A 12 38.18 7.93 -22.14
N PHE A 13 37.19 7.40 -22.85
CA PHE A 13 35.80 7.86 -22.76
C PHE A 13 34.98 6.68 -22.26
N ALA A 14 34.92 6.52 -20.94
CA ALA A 14 34.01 5.59 -20.30
C ALA A 14 32.64 6.28 -20.20
N VAL A 15 31.77 6.01 -21.17
CA VAL A 15 30.36 6.39 -21.13
C VAL A 15 29.51 5.13 -21.29
N ALA A 16 28.52 5.05 -20.40
CA ALA A 16 27.31 4.24 -20.48
C ALA A 16 27.44 2.73 -20.27
N ALA A 17 27.42 2.32 -19.00
CA ALA A 17 26.65 1.16 -18.57
C ALA A 17 26.31 1.29 -17.08
N GLY A 18 25.06 1.03 -16.70
CA GLY A 18 24.67 0.85 -15.31
C GLY A 18 23.71 1.90 -14.76
N GLY A 19 22.56 2.06 -15.41
CA GLY A 19 21.37 2.51 -14.69
C GLY A 19 20.92 1.39 -13.76
N THR A 20 21.24 1.51 -12.48
CA THR A 20 20.50 0.82 -11.41
C THR A 20 20.04 1.87 -10.43
N LEU A 21 18.76 2.23 -10.55
CA LEU A 21 17.98 2.87 -9.50
C LEU A 21 18.02 1.96 -8.26
N ALA A 22 18.89 2.27 -7.30
CA ALA A 22 18.72 1.81 -5.93
C ALA A 22 17.84 2.84 -5.22
N ILE A 23 16.54 2.76 -5.49
CA ILE A 23 15.50 3.39 -4.68
C ILE A 23 15.58 2.75 -3.29
N GLY A 24 15.51 3.61 -2.27
CA GLY A 24 15.69 3.27 -0.86
C GLY A 24 14.90 2.04 -0.42
N VAL A 25 15.60 1.15 0.28
CA VAL A 25 15.02 0.06 1.04
C VAL A 25 15.38 0.31 2.50
N ALA A 26 14.57 1.15 3.16
CA ALA A 26 14.59 1.33 4.60
C ALA A 26 13.29 2.00 5.05
N ASP A 27 12.15 1.40 4.70
CA ASP A 27 10.91 1.54 5.48
C ASP A 27 9.93 0.42 5.10
N ALA A 28 10.31 -0.82 5.41
CA ALA A 28 9.43 -1.99 5.29
C ALA A 28 9.05 -2.56 6.67
N GLU A 29 9.39 -1.86 7.76
CA GLU A 29 9.17 -2.33 9.13
C GLU A 29 8.44 -1.32 10.02
N ALA A 30 7.88 -0.23 9.46
CA ALA A 30 6.95 0.67 10.17
C ALA A 30 5.49 0.55 9.69
N ALA A 31 5.20 -0.33 8.72
CA ALA A 31 3.87 -0.49 8.14
C ALA A 31 2.86 -1.17 9.09
N ASP A 32 3.28 -1.99 10.06
CA ASP A 32 2.37 -3.03 10.54
C ASP A 32 1.60 -2.72 11.84
N THR A 33 2.13 -1.88 12.73
CA THR A 33 1.42 -1.54 13.99
C THR A 33 0.32 -0.50 13.76
N SER A 34 0.56 0.49 12.91
CA SER A 34 -0.39 1.61 12.74
C SER A 34 -1.69 1.22 12.01
N LEU A 35 -1.63 0.26 11.07
CA LEU A 35 -2.82 -0.27 10.41
C LEU A 35 -3.61 -1.16 11.37
N LYS A 36 -2.91 -2.04 12.09
CA LYS A 36 -3.51 -2.90 13.12
C LYS A 36 -4.21 -2.09 14.20
N ASP A 37 -3.60 -1.03 14.69
CA ASP A 37 -4.19 -0.14 15.69
C ASP A 37 -5.41 0.60 15.14
N MET A 38 -5.36 1.03 13.88
CA MET A 38 -6.53 1.61 13.20
C MET A 38 -7.67 0.59 13.09
N MET A 39 -7.40 -0.62 12.63
CA MET A 39 -8.44 -1.67 12.49
C MET A 39 -9.03 -2.03 13.86
N LYS A 40 -8.22 -2.07 14.92
CA LYS A 40 -8.70 -2.26 16.29
C LYS A 40 -9.62 -1.12 16.73
N LYS A 41 -9.26 0.14 16.43
CA LYS A 41 -10.10 1.31 16.71
C LYS A 41 -11.42 1.25 15.93
N MET A 42 -11.38 0.85 14.65
CA MET A 42 -12.58 0.66 13.84
C MET A 42 -13.48 -0.43 14.41
N GLY A 43 -12.92 -1.56 14.84
CA GLY A 43 -13.68 -2.61 15.50
C GLY A 43 -14.37 -2.15 16.79
N ALA A 44 -13.66 -1.37 17.62
CA ALA A 44 -14.22 -0.82 18.85
C ALA A 44 -15.39 0.16 18.57
N VAL A 45 -15.25 1.03 17.57
CA VAL A 45 -16.32 1.97 17.19
C VAL A 45 -17.49 1.24 16.54
N ALA A 46 -17.24 0.25 15.69
CA ALA A 46 -18.29 -0.55 15.06
C ALA A 46 -19.11 -1.36 16.08
N ALA A 47 -18.52 -1.72 17.22
CA ALA A 47 -19.20 -2.39 18.33
C ALA A 47 -20.09 -1.44 19.15
N GLY A 48 -19.89 -0.13 19.07
CA GLY A 48 -20.73 0.88 19.74
C GLY A 48 -22.00 1.24 18.96
N ASP A 49 -22.25 0.59 17.83
CA ASP A 49 -23.40 0.81 16.92
C ASP A 49 -23.61 2.26 16.43
N ASP A 50 -22.59 3.12 16.58
CA ASP A 50 -22.57 4.46 16.01
C ASP A 50 -21.95 4.44 14.61
N ALA A 51 -22.82 4.38 13.60
CA ALA A 51 -22.42 4.42 12.21
C ALA A 51 -21.62 5.70 11.87
N LYS A 52 -22.02 6.86 12.40
CA LYS A 52 -21.39 8.13 12.05
C LYS A 52 -19.99 8.26 12.62
N ALA A 53 -19.73 7.64 13.78
CA ALA A 53 -18.40 7.56 14.35
C ALA A 53 -17.40 6.76 13.48
N LEU A 54 -17.88 5.92 12.54
CA LEU A 54 -17.03 5.19 11.60
C LEU A 54 -16.52 6.05 10.45
N ALA A 55 -17.24 7.11 10.05
CA ALA A 55 -16.89 7.97 8.92
C ALA A 55 -15.45 8.53 8.97
N PRO A 56 -15.01 9.17 10.08
CA PRO A 56 -13.64 9.69 10.17
C PRO A 56 -12.58 8.56 10.17
N LEU A 57 -12.94 7.34 10.57
CA LEU A 57 -12.02 6.22 10.54
C LEU A 57 -11.81 5.70 9.11
N PHE A 58 -12.85 5.63 8.30
CA PHE A 58 -12.71 5.31 6.88
C PHE A 58 -11.82 6.31 6.12
N VAL A 59 -11.92 7.61 6.45
CA VAL A 59 -11.00 8.64 5.91
C VAL A 59 -9.56 8.37 6.34
N ALA A 60 -9.35 8.01 7.61
CA ALA A 60 -8.01 7.66 8.10
C ALA A 60 -7.44 6.43 7.37
N THR A 61 -8.28 5.43 7.07
CA THR A 61 -7.87 4.21 6.33
C THR A 61 -7.37 4.53 4.93
N LYS A 62 -8.02 5.45 4.21
CA LYS A 62 -7.54 5.95 2.90
C LYS A 62 -6.14 6.55 2.98
N GLY A 63 -5.82 7.22 4.09
CA GLY A 63 -4.49 7.79 4.31
C GLY A 63 -3.39 6.73 4.43
N LYS A 64 -3.73 5.51 4.86
CA LYS A 64 -2.78 4.41 5.06
C LYS A 64 -2.58 3.53 3.84
N SER A 65 -3.55 3.46 2.92
CA SER A 65 -3.42 2.76 1.64
C SER A 65 -2.55 3.51 0.63
N ARG A 66 -2.33 4.82 0.81
CA ARG A 66 -1.51 5.61 -0.11
C ARG A 66 -0.04 5.20 -0.02
N GLY A 67 0.45 4.58 -1.09
CA GLY A 67 1.84 4.14 -1.22
C GLY A 67 2.04 2.65 -0.95
N ASP A 68 1.03 1.96 -0.41
CA ASP A 68 1.08 0.53 -0.20
C ASP A 68 0.36 -0.21 -1.34
N ALA A 69 1.16 -0.86 -2.20
CA ALA A 69 0.64 -1.67 -3.29
C ALA A 69 -0.21 -2.87 -2.79
N GLU A 70 -0.02 -3.32 -1.54
CA GLU A 70 -0.81 -4.38 -0.90
C GLU A 70 -2.23 -3.90 -0.56
N LEU A 71 -2.41 -2.59 -0.39
CA LEU A 71 -3.69 -1.96 -0.06
C LEU A 71 -4.29 -1.21 -1.26
N ALA A 72 -3.75 -1.41 -2.47
CA ALA A 72 -4.29 -0.82 -3.68
C ALA A 72 -5.78 -1.14 -3.86
N GLY A 73 -6.61 -0.10 -4.01
CA GLY A 73 -8.08 -0.22 -4.14
C GLY A 73 -8.85 -0.08 -2.83
N TRP A 74 -8.17 -0.04 -1.67
CA TRP A 74 -8.81 0.25 -0.39
C TRP A 74 -9.46 1.63 -0.35
N ASP A 75 -8.95 2.59 -1.12
CA ASP A 75 -9.53 3.94 -1.17
C ASP A 75 -11.00 3.93 -1.62
N ALA A 76 -11.33 3.10 -2.60
CA ALA A 76 -12.69 2.99 -3.10
C ALA A 76 -13.61 2.30 -2.09
N ILE A 77 -13.12 1.25 -1.42
CA ILE A 77 -13.87 0.52 -0.39
C ILE A 77 -14.11 1.43 0.82
N ALA A 78 -13.08 2.13 1.28
CA ALA A 78 -13.16 3.07 2.39
C ALA A 78 -14.09 4.25 2.06
N GLU A 79 -14.15 4.71 0.81
CA GLU A 79 -15.12 5.75 0.41
C GLU A 79 -16.57 5.27 0.54
N LYS A 80 -16.87 4.05 0.08
CA LYS A 80 -18.21 3.46 0.24
C LYS A 80 -18.58 3.37 1.72
N GLY A 81 -17.63 2.93 2.55
CA GLY A 81 -17.82 2.81 3.99
C GLY A 81 -18.08 4.17 4.64
N ARG A 82 -17.33 5.20 4.26
CA ARG A 82 -17.53 6.60 4.71
C ARG A 82 -18.93 7.09 4.36
N VAL A 83 -19.36 6.92 3.11
CA VAL A 83 -20.69 7.38 2.65
C VAL A 83 -21.81 6.68 3.42
N ALA A 84 -21.72 5.36 3.61
CA ALA A 84 -22.69 4.62 4.41
C ALA A 84 -22.70 5.07 5.88
N ALA A 85 -21.51 5.23 6.48
CA ALA A 85 -21.34 5.73 7.84
C ALA A 85 -21.96 7.13 8.05
N GLU A 86 -21.72 8.07 7.12
CA GLU A 86 -22.30 9.42 7.16
C GLU A 86 -23.82 9.42 7.01
N ALA A 87 -24.35 8.51 6.19
CA ALA A 87 -25.78 8.28 6.04
C ALA A 87 -26.43 7.63 7.28
N GLY A 88 -25.64 7.19 8.27
CA GLY A 88 -26.11 6.44 9.42
C GLY A 88 -26.41 4.97 9.11
N ASP A 89 -26.02 4.48 7.92
CA ASP A 89 -26.18 3.09 7.50
C ASP A 89 -25.07 2.22 8.10
N LEU A 90 -25.30 1.74 9.33
CA LEU A 90 -24.36 0.87 10.03
C LEU A 90 -24.15 -0.47 9.29
N ALA A 91 -25.20 -1.00 8.67
CA ALA A 91 -25.12 -2.29 7.97
C ALA A 91 -24.26 -2.15 6.71
N GLY A 92 -24.49 -1.10 5.92
CA GLY A 92 -23.67 -0.75 4.77
C GLY A 92 -22.23 -0.44 5.16
N ALA A 93 -22.00 0.31 6.25
CA ALA A 93 -20.66 0.57 6.76
C ALA A 93 -19.95 -0.73 7.18
N LYS A 94 -20.61 -1.61 7.94
CA LYS A 94 -20.05 -2.91 8.38
C LYS A 94 -19.80 -3.87 7.21
N ALA A 95 -20.59 -3.82 6.14
CA ALA A 95 -20.36 -4.62 4.93
C ALA A 95 -18.98 -4.32 4.31
N THR A 96 -18.57 -3.04 4.31
CA THR A 96 -17.26 -2.65 3.76
C THR A 96 -16.07 -3.15 4.58
N CYS A 97 -16.24 -3.45 5.88
CA CYS A 97 -15.20 -4.08 6.69
C CYS A 97 -14.79 -5.45 6.12
N GLY A 98 -15.78 -6.21 5.64
CA GLY A 98 -15.55 -7.51 4.98
C GLY A 98 -14.78 -7.36 3.66
N GLU A 99 -15.11 -6.33 2.87
CA GLU A 99 -14.42 -6.04 1.60
C GLU A 99 -12.94 -5.69 1.83
N CYS A 100 -12.62 -4.80 2.77
CA CYS A 100 -11.23 -4.47 3.12
C CYS A 100 -10.47 -5.71 3.60
N HIS A 101 -11.03 -6.47 4.55
CA HIS A 101 -10.38 -7.67 5.09
C HIS A 101 -10.17 -8.75 4.02
N LYS A 102 -11.10 -8.89 3.08
CA LYS A 102 -10.96 -9.82 1.96
C LYS A 102 -9.84 -9.38 1.03
N ALA A 103 -9.82 -8.11 0.63
CA ALA A 103 -8.79 -7.56 -0.24
C ALA A 103 -7.38 -7.76 0.34
N TYR A 104 -7.19 -7.46 1.63
CA TYR A 104 -5.91 -7.69 2.31
C TYR A 104 -5.53 -9.17 2.37
N ARG A 105 -6.46 -10.05 2.77
CA ARG A 105 -6.18 -11.50 2.80
C ARG A 105 -5.83 -12.07 1.44
N ASP A 106 -6.51 -11.63 0.38
CA ASP A 106 -6.24 -12.11 -0.98
C ASP A 106 -4.84 -11.65 -1.44
N LYS A 107 -4.47 -10.40 -1.14
CA LYS A 107 -3.13 -9.86 -1.45
C LYS A 107 -2.04 -10.54 -0.62
N PHE A 108 -2.26 -10.72 0.67
CA PHE A 108 -1.36 -11.44 1.56
C PHE A 108 -1.14 -12.87 1.06
N LYS A 109 -2.21 -13.59 0.72
CA LYS A 109 -2.12 -14.96 0.17
C LYS A 109 -1.37 -14.99 -1.15
N ALA A 110 -1.57 -13.99 -2.02
CA ALA A 110 -0.86 -13.90 -3.29
C ALA A 110 0.66 -13.66 -3.10
N LYS A 111 1.05 -12.89 -2.08
CA LYS A 111 2.45 -12.53 -1.82
C LYS A 111 3.22 -13.57 -1.00
N TYR A 112 2.59 -14.13 0.03
CA TYR A 112 3.24 -15.00 1.02
C TYR A 112 2.76 -16.46 0.96
N GLY A 113 1.81 -16.78 0.07
CA GLY A 113 1.20 -18.11 -0.05
C GLY A 113 0.05 -18.34 0.93
N SER A 114 -0.47 -19.56 0.98
CA SER A 114 -1.67 -19.92 1.76
C SER A 114 -1.52 -19.86 3.28
N LYS A 115 -0.32 -19.54 3.81
CA LYS A 115 -0.12 -19.23 5.22
C LYS A 115 -0.47 -17.77 5.47
N ALA A 116 -1.75 -17.48 5.67
CA ALA A 116 -2.17 -16.19 6.23
C ALA A 116 -1.55 -16.00 7.63
N PRO A 117 -1.26 -14.75 8.07
CA PRO A 117 -0.76 -14.48 9.40
C PRO A 117 -1.85 -14.66 10.47
#